data_AF-A0A966NY38-F1
#
_entry.id   AF-A0A966NY38-F1
#
_cell.length_a   1.000
_cell.length_b   1.000
_cell.length_c   1.000
_cell.angle_alpha   90.00
_cell.angle_beta   90.00
_cell.angle_gamma   90.00
#
_symmetry.space_group_name_H-M   'P 1'
#
loop_
_entity.id
_entity.type
_entity.pdbx_description
1 polymer ?
#
loop_
_entity_poly.entity_id
_entity_poly.type
_entity_poly.pdbx_seq_one_letter_code
_entity_poly.pdbx_strand_id
1 'polypeptide(L)'
;LIRRSVFMDVGGMCTKFPSNYNDVDFALKVQSLGHRVVWTPHARFYHFESQTRSPLLRSFEVETIGARWRDKLDDDPYFNPRLERYVSVWKRNSIGQRSLLDALGPTAPIISK
;
A
#
# COMPACT_ATOMS: atom_id res chain seq x y z
N LEU A 1 -10.02 2.06 -10.06
CA LEU A 1 -11.44 2.28 -10.43
C LEU A 1 -12.30 1.29 -9.65
N ILE A 2 -13.51 1.66 -9.26
CA ILE A 2 -14.42 0.78 -8.50
C ILE A 2 -15.89 1.07 -8.85
N ARG A 3 -16.75 0.05 -8.73
CA ARG A 3 -18.21 0.23 -8.80
C ARG A 3 -18.69 1.05 -7.60
N ARG A 4 -19.63 1.98 -7.84
CA ARG A 4 -20.23 2.79 -6.78
C ARG A 4 -20.86 1.94 -5.68
N SER A 5 -21.55 0.85 -6.02
CA SER A 5 -22.18 -0.05 -5.04
C SER A 5 -21.14 -0.60 -4.07
N VAL A 6 -20.06 -1.19 -4.57
CA VAL A 6 -18.98 -1.76 -3.73
C VAL A 6 -18.36 -0.70 -2.82
N PHE A 7 -18.15 0.53 -3.31
CA PHE A 7 -17.65 1.63 -2.48
C PHE A 7 -18.59 1.94 -1.30
N MET A 8 -19.90 1.94 -1.55
CA MET A 8 -20.91 2.16 -0.50
C MET A 8 -21.00 0.97 0.45
N ASP A 9 -20.94 -0.26 -0.07
CA ASP A 9 -21.04 -1.49 0.72
C ASP A 9 -19.89 -1.63 1.72
N VAL A 10 -18.68 -1.19 1.36
CA VAL A 10 -17.53 -1.14 2.29
C VAL A 10 -17.51 0.09 3.21
N GLY A 11 -18.54 0.94 3.15
CA GLY A 11 -18.66 2.16 3.96
C GLY A 11 -17.69 3.29 3.56
N GLY A 12 -17.26 3.35 2.30
CA GLY A 12 -16.41 4.42 1.75
C GLY A 12 -14.98 4.45 2.31
N MET A 13 -14.34 5.62 2.29
CA MET A 13 -12.98 5.82 2.85
C MET A 13 -13.04 6.07 4.36
N CYS A 14 -12.12 5.48 5.12
CA CYS A 14 -12.07 5.70 6.57
C CYS A 14 -11.39 7.03 6.91
N THR A 15 -12.09 7.90 7.64
CA THR A 15 -11.57 9.22 8.05
C THR A 15 -10.46 9.15 9.11
N LYS A 16 -10.22 7.98 9.70
CA LYS A 16 -9.11 7.75 10.65
C LYS A 16 -7.73 7.72 9.98
N PHE A 17 -7.70 7.65 8.65
CA PHE A 17 -6.48 7.63 7.83
C PHE A 17 -6.41 8.89 6.94
N PRO A 18 -6.18 10.08 7.52
CA PRO A 18 -6.15 11.33 6.75
C PRO A 18 -4.90 11.50 5.89
N SER A 19 -3.84 10.71 6.09
CA SER A 19 -2.56 10.91 5.40
C SER A 19 -1.95 9.62 4.87
N ASN A 20 -2.00 8.53 5.64
CA ASN A 20 -1.34 7.27 5.32
C ASN A 20 -2.31 6.10 5.46
N TYR A 21 -2.09 5.02 4.72
CA TYR A 21 -2.83 3.74 4.79
C TYR A 21 -4.32 3.80 4.42
N ASN A 22 -4.81 4.92 3.90
CA ASN A 22 -6.21 5.09 3.52
C ASN A 22 -6.60 4.15 2.36
N ASP A 23 -5.71 4.01 1.39
CA ASP A 23 -5.79 3.08 0.27
C ASP A 23 -5.66 1.62 0.70
N VAL A 24 -4.73 1.32 1.61
CA VAL A 24 -4.53 -0.02 2.20
C VAL A 24 -5.78 -0.47 2.97
N ASP A 25 -6.29 0.35 3.89
CA ASP A 25 -7.53 0.05 4.63
C ASP A 25 -8.70 -0.17 3.66
N PHE A 26 -8.87 0.71 2.68
CA PHE A 26 -9.94 0.60 1.70
C PHE A 26 -9.84 -0.69 0.88
N ALA A 27 -8.65 -1.03 0.37
CA ALA A 27 -8.41 -2.25 -0.39
C ALA A 27 -8.71 -3.52 0.44
N LEU A 28 -8.31 -3.54 1.72
CA LEU A 28 -8.58 -4.67 2.60
C LEU A 28 -10.06 -4.80 2.97
N LYS A 29 -10.79 -3.70 3.14
CA LYS A 29 -12.25 -3.74 3.28
C LYS A 29 -12.93 -4.32 2.05
N VAL A 30 -12.53 -3.89 0.85
CA VAL A 30 -13.03 -4.46 -0.42
C VAL A 30 -12.75 -5.97 -0.50
N GLN A 31 -11.54 -6.40 -0.14
CA GLN A 31 -11.19 -7.82 -0.09
C GLN A 31 -11.99 -8.60 0.95
N SER A 32 -12.31 -8.01 2.11
CA SER A 32 -13.13 -8.67 3.15
C SER A 32 -14.56 -8.97 2.71
N LEU A 33 -15.08 -8.27 1.69
CA LEU A 33 -16.36 -8.59 1.04
C LEU A 33 -16.24 -9.60 -0.11
N GLY A 34 -15.07 -10.25 -0.27
CA GLY A 34 -14.82 -11.27 -1.28
C GLY A 34 -14.51 -10.71 -2.68
N HIS A 35 -14.32 -9.40 -2.81
CA HIS A 35 -13.89 -8.81 -4.08
C HIS A 35 -12.37 -8.90 -4.27
N ARG A 36 -11.94 -8.87 -5.54
CA ARG A 36 -10.52 -8.82 -5.91
C ARG A 36 -10.14 -7.40 -6.31
N VAL A 37 -8.95 -6.97 -5.88
CA VAL A 37 -8.31 -5.73 -6.35
C VAL A 37 -7.35 -6.12 -7.48
N VAL A 38 -7.59 -5.61 -8.69
CA VAL A 38 -6.86 -6.01 -9.89
C VAL A 38 -6.09 -4.82 -10.45
N TRP A 39 -4.80 -5.03 -10.72
CA TRP A 39 -3.94 -4.08 -11.39
C TRP A 39 -3.92 -4.31 -12.91
N THR A 40 -3.71 -3.24 -13.69
CA THR A 40 -3.55 -3.33 -15.15
C THR A 40 -2.32 -2.54 -15.62
N PRO A 41 -1.44 -3.13 -16.46
CA PRO A 41 -0.28 -2.43 -17.03
C PRO A 41 -0.65 -1.44 -18.14
N HIS A 42 -1.89 -1.48 -18.64
CA HIS A 42 -2.32 -0.70 -19.80
C HIS A 42 -2.65 0.76 -19.46
N ALA A 43 -2.85 1.07 -18.17
CA ALA A 43 -3.08 2.44 -17.71
C ALA A 43 -1.81 2.96 -17.02
N ARG A 44 -1.32 4.13 -17.44
CA ARG A 44 -0.12 4.76 -16.90
C ARG A 44 -0.43 6.19 -16.48
N PHE A 45 0.03 6.57 -15.30
CA PHE A 45 -0.16 7.90 -14.72
C PHE A 45 1.13 8.38 -14.08
N TYR A 46 1.36 9.69 -14.12
CA TYR A 46 2.41 10.33 -13.36
C TYR A 46 1.84 10.78 -12.01
N HIS A 47 2.46 10.32 -10.93
CA HIS A 47 2.12 10.73 -9.58
C HIS A 47 3.38 11.29 -8.92
N PHE A 48 3.38 12.60 -8.68
CA PHE A 48 4.47 13.24 -7.98
C PHE A 48 4.21 13.20 -6.48
N GLU A 49 4.56 12.07 -5.89
CA GLU A 49 4.23 11.75 -4.51
C GLU A 49 4.80 12.79 -3.52
N SER A 50 3.98 13.16 -2.54
CA SER A 50 4.35 14.03 -1.41
C SER A 50 4.92 15.42 -1.76
N GLN A 51 4.70 15.93 -2.98
CA GLN A 51 5.15 17.28 -3.35
C GLN A 51 4.59 18.40 -2.45
N THR A 52 3.35 18.24 -1.96
CA THR A 52 2.63 19.28 -1.20
C THR A 52 2.33 18.87 0.25
N ARG A 53 2.81 17.69 0.70
CA ARG A 53 2.54 17.18 2.04
C ARG A 53 3.75 16.45 2.63
N SER A 54 3.82 16.40 3.95
CA SER A 54 4.84 15.61 4.64
C SER A 54 4.60 14.10 4.48
N PRO A 55 5.62 13.30 4.12
CA PRO A 55 5.53 11.84 4.02
C PRO A 55 5.72 11.14 5.38
N LEU A 56 5.73 11.88 6.49
CA LEU A 56 5.93 11.29 7.80
C LEU A 56 4.76 10.37 8.19
N LEU A 57 5.10 9.17 8.66
CA LEU A 57 4.16 8.27 9.29
C LEU A 57 3.76 8.83 10.65
N ARG A 58 2.44 8.93 10.87
CA ARG A 58 1.89 9.35 12.14
C ARG A 58 1.65 8.12 13.00
N SER A 59 2.15 8.12 14.24
CA SER A 59 2.06 6.96 15.14
C SER A 59 0.63 6.44 15.28
N PHE A 60 -0.36 7.34 15.41
CA PHE A 60 -1.76 6.94 15.53
C PHE A 60 -2.30 6.21 14.30
N GLU A 61 -1.84 6.55 13.08
CA GLU A 61 -2.25 5.85 11.85
C GLU A 61 -1.64 4.45 11.82
N VAL A 62 -0.38 4.31 12.24
CA VAL A 62 0.31 3.00 12.39
C VAL A 62 -0.41 2.12 13.42
N GLU A 63 -0.75 2.67 14.58
CA GLU A 63 -1.49 1.95 15.62
C GLU A 63 -2.88 1.53 15.11
N THR A 64 -3.59 2.43 14.41
CA THR A 64 -4.93 2.16 13.90
C THR A 64 -4.93 1.08 12.82
N ILE A 65 -4.03 1.15 11.84
CA ILE A 65 -3.95 0.12 10.79
C ILE A 65 -3.49 -1.22 11.36
N GLY A 66 -2.58 -1.18 12.33
CA GLY A 66 -2.08 -2.37 13.03
C GLY A 66 -3.08 -3.00 13.98
N ALA A 67 -4.03 -2.25 14.52
CA ALA A 67 -5.13 -2.80 15.30
C ALA A 67 -6.17 -3.48 14.39
N ARG A 68 -6.34 -2.99 13.16
CA ARG A 68 -7.39 -3.47 12.25
C ARG A 68 -6.94 -4.62 11.34
N TRP A 69 -5.70 -4.58 10.85
CA TRP A 69 -5.28 -5.40 9.71
C TRP A 69 -3.92 -6.10 9.87
N ARG A 70 -3.31 -6.06 11.05
CA ARG A 70 -1.97 -6.65 11.28
C ARG A 70 -1.84 -8.07 10.76
N ASP A 71 -2.83 -8.93 10.99
CA ASP A 71 -2.77 -10.32 10.55
C ASP A 71 -2.66 -10.46 9.02
N LYS A 72 -3.30 -9.55 8.28
CA LYS A 72 -3.25 -9.49 6.81
C LYS A 72 -1.99 -8.81 6.30
N LEU A 73 -1.50 -7.80 7.01
CA LEU A 73 -0.30 -7.05 6.62
C LEU A 73 0.98 -7.81 6.95
N ASP A 74 1.00 -8.56 8.05
CA ASP A 74 2.12 -9.40 8.43
C ASP A 74 2.14 -10.69 7.60
N ASP A 75 1.00 -11.16 7.06
CA ASP A 75 0.89 -12.35 6.20
C ASP A 75 0.13 -12.07 4.88
N ASP A 76 0.75 -11.29 3.99
CA ASP A 76 0.18 -10.95 2.70
C ASP A 76 0.20 -12.17 1.73
N PRO A 77 -0.96 -12.70 1.31
CA PRO A 77 -1.03 -13.85 0.40
C PRO A 77 -0.51 -13.56 -1.00
N TYR A 78 -0.35 -12.29 -1.38
CA TYR A 78 0.20 -11.88 -2.68
C TYR A 78 1.71 -11.66 -2.65
N PHE A 79 2.36 -11.81 -1.49
CA PHE A 79 3.81 -11.69 -1.39
C PHE A 79 4.51 -12.83 -2.14
N ASN A 80 5.53 -12.49 -2.94
CA ASN A 80 6.30 -13.49 -3.66
C ASN A 80 7.18 -14.30 -2.69
N PRO A 81 6.98 -15.62 -2.54
CA PRO A 81 7.74 -16.43 -1.58
C PRO A 81 9.23 -16.56 -1.90
N ARG A 82 9.66 -16.13 -3.10
CA ARG A 82 11.08 -16.08 -3.50
C ARG A 82 11.78 -14.78 -3.08
N LEU A 83 11.07 -13.84 -2.46
CA LEU A 83 11.64 -12.61 -1.94
C LEU A 83 11.79 -12.69 -0.41
N GLU A 84 12.77 -11.95 0.13
CA GLU A 84 12.97 -11.85 1.57
C GLU A 84 11.83 -11.02 2.20
N ARG A 85 11.12 -11.61 3.16
CA ARG A 85 10.02 -10.93 3.86
C ARG A 85 10.61 -9.99 4.92
N TYR A 86 10.70 -8.70 4.61
CA TYR A 86 10.97 -7.69 5.64
C TYR A 86 9.78 -7.61 6.58
N VAL A 87 9.86 -8.33 7.70
CA VAL A 87 8.78 -8.38 8.68
C VAL A 87 8.66 -7.00 9.31
N SER A 88 7.56 -6.28 9.03
CA SER A 88 7.17 -4.96 9.58
C SER A 88 7.40 -3.70 8.71
N VAL A 89 7.41 -3.80 7.37
CA VAL A 89 7.51 -2.59 6.51
C VAL A 89 6.42 -1.55 6.80
N TRP A 90 5.22 -1.98 7.21
CA TRP A 90 4.12 -1.06 7.50
C TRP A 90 4.24 -0.37 8.87
N LYS A 91 5.16 -0.81 9.76
CA LYS A 91 5.34 -0.23 11.11
C LYS A 91 6.43 0.84 11.18
N ARG A 92 7.26 0.98 10.14
CA ARG A 92 8.42 1.87 10.15
C ARG A 92 8.58 2.57 8.80
N ASN A 93 9.05 3.82 8.84
CA ASN A 93 9.71 4.45 7.70
C ASN A 93 11.11 3.85 7.53
N SER A 94 11.19 2.56 7.20
CA SER A 94 12.45 1.97 6.77
C SER A 94 12.62 2.27 5.29
N ILE A 95 13.39 3.32 4.97
CA ILE A 95 14.11 3.33 3.70
C ILE A 95 15.04 2.12 3.79
N GLY A 96 14.77 1.07 3.04
CA GLY A 96 15.70 -0.05 2.95
C GLY A 96 17.09 0.50 2.61
N GLN A 97 18.15 0.00 3.25
CA GLN A 97 19.52 0.45 2.97
C GLN A 97 20.00 0.13 1.54
N ARG A 98 19.19 -0.57 0.75
CA ARG A 98 19.45 -0.88 -0.65
C ARG A 98 19.19 0.36 -1.50
N SER A 99 20.15 0.69 -2.37
CA SER A 99 19.92 1.73 -3.37
C SER A 99 18.78 1.32 -4.30
N LEU A 100 18.15 2.28 -4.99
CA LEU A 100 17.13 2.00 -6.00
C LEU A 100 17.62 0.98 -7.05
N LEU A 101 18.91 1.05 -7.40
CA LEU A 101 19.56 0.11 -8.32
C LEU A 101 19.64 -1.30 -7.74
N ASP A 102 19.94 -1.44 -6.45
CA ASP A 102 19.99 -2.74 -5.75
C ASP A 102 18.60 -3.37 -5.60
N ALA A 103 17.57 -2.54 -5.46
CA ALA A 103 16.18 -3.00 -5.30
C ALA A 103 15.55 -3.49 -6.61
N LEU A 104 15.94 -2.94 -7.76
CA LEU A 104 15.36 -3.26 -9.07
C LEU A 104 16.01 -4.47 -9.76
N GLY A 105 17.20 -4.90 -9.32
CA GLY A 105 17.95 -6.01 -9.91
C GLY A 105 18.36 -5.77 -11.39
N PRO A 106 18.89 -6.78 -12.09
CA PRO A 106 19.42 -6.64 -13.46
C PRO A 106 18.35 -6.30 -14.52
N THR A 107 17.08 -6.25 -14.12
CA THR A 107 15.91 -6.00 -14.98
C THR A 107 15.34 -4.58 -14.83
N ALA A 108 16.03 -3.69 -14.12
CA ALA A 108 15.63 -2.30 -13.96
C ALA A 108 15.42 -1.61 -15.33
N PRO A 109 14.22 -1.11 -15.66
CA PRO A 109 14.05 -0.29 -16.85
C PRO A 109 14.80 1.03 -16.67
N ILE A 110 15.44 1.49 -17.75
CA ILE A 110 16.17 2.77 -17.84
C ILE A 110 15.24 3.87 -17.33
N ILE A 111 15.62 4.53 -16.24
CA ILE A 111 14.83 5.53 -15.53
C ILE A 111 14.57 6.73 -16.46
N SER A 112 13.30 7.05 -16.72
CA SER A 112 12.91 8.41 -17.09
C SER A 112 12.85 9.23 -15.82
N LYS A 113 13.52 10.39 -15.83
CA LYS A 113 13.30 11.47 -14.86
C LYS A 113 11.83 11.87 -14.79
#